data_AF-A0A6J2X447-F1
#
_entry.id   AF-A0A6J2X447-F1
#
_cell.length_a   1.000
_cell.length_b   1.000
_cell.length_c   1.000
_cell.angle_alpha   90.00
_cell.angle_beta   90.00
_cell.angle_gamma   90.00
#
_symmetry.space_group_name_H-M   'P 1'
#
loop_
_entity.id
_entity.type
_entity.pdbx_description
1 polymer ?
#
loop_
_entity_poly.entity_id
_entity_poly.type
_entity_poly.pdbx_seq_one_letter_code
_entity_poly.pdbx_strand_id
1 'polypeptide(L)'
;MPAEIKWQPKTQLYKYNYGVGMNFYQPMVDFIDEKTHGQHVSVPHLPWTEELGLDQFDPTRISSYSEQDLAKVSERTERNAKLRMARGHHASSSFLLSESVSAARITTKIQQETRKKDKLVKEINKLKSRMKDDIEYNPDEDKQIERELRAEQRFLRGKSSGGIAAQLLLSSRKAIEQGLEKEHVSAASAGRVIQLHSKFMDERNTRQLEQAFKQPLDSLSQELRGFDRRTTHILIDQR
;
A
#
# COMPACT_ATOMS: atom_id res chain seq x y z
N MET A 1 10.64 6.15 -29.77
CA MET A 1 11.91 6.47 -30.44
C MET A 1 12.88 5.33 -30.14
N PRO A 2 13.42 4.63 -31.15
CA PRO A 2 14.47 3.65 -30.92
C PRO A 2 15.65 4.36 -30.23
N ALA A 3 16.23 3.73 -29.20
CA ALA A 3 17.38 4.29 -28.50
C ALA A 3 18.52 4.50 -29.51
N GLU A 4 19.03 5.71 -29.63
CA GLU A 4 20.22 5.99 -30.44
C GLU A 4 21.34 5.04 -30.01
N ILE A 5 21.78 4.18 -30.92
CA ILE A 5 22.91 3.29 -30.71
C ILE A 5 24.14 4.19 -30.70
N LYS A 6 24.53 4.67 -29.51
CA LYS A 6 25.81 5.34 -29.31
C LYS A 6 26.90 4.43 -29.87
N TRP A 7 27.67 4.93 -30.83
CA TRP A 7 28.77 4.17 -31.40
C TRP A 7 29.74 3.78 -30.29
N GLN A 8 29.96 2.48 -30.11
CA GLN A 8 30.90 1.93 -29.14
C GLN A 8 31.75 0.87 -29.83
N PRO A 9 33.08 0.87 -29.61
CA PRO A 9 33.94 -0.21 -30.09
C PRO A 9 33.50 -1.55 -29.47
N LYS A 10 33.28 -2.57 -30.31
CA LYS A 10 32.87 -3.90 -29.87
C LYS A 10 34.02 -4.78 -29.36
N THR A 11 35.20 -4.19 -29.12
CA THR A 11 36.37 -4.95 -28.68
C THR A 11 36.25 -5.29 -27.20
N GLN A 12 36.64 -6.51 -26.82
CA GLN A 12 36.65 -6.95 -25.42
C GLN A 12 37.57 -6.06 -24.57
N LEU A 13 38.70 -5.63 -25.15
CA LEU A 13 39.64 -4.70 -24.51
C LEU A 13 39.01 -3.35 -24.19
N TYR A 14 38.16 -2.82 -25.09
CA TYR A 14 37.45 -1.55 -24.81
C TYR A 14 36.49 -1.71 -23.64
N LYS A 15 35.71 -2.80 -23.61
CA LYS A 15 34.78 -3.07 -22.50
C LYS A 15 35.52 -3.17 -21.17
N TYR A 16 36.66 -3.87 -21.15
CA TYR A 16 37.52 -4.00 -19.98
C TYR A 16 38.03 -2.63 -19.51
N ASN A 17 38.67 -1.86 -20.40
CA ASN A 17 39.22 -0.55 -20.08
C ASN A 17 38.15 0.46 -19.66
N TYR A 18 36.99 0.42 -20.30
CA TYR A 18 35.84 1.24 -19.91
C TYR A 18 35.37 0.90 -18.50
N GLY A 19 35.30 -0.38 -18.18
CA GLY A 19 35.00 -0.89 -16.86
C GLY A 19 35.96 -0.40 -15.78
N VAL A 20 37.27 -0.50 -16.04
CA VAL A 20 38.31 0.05 -15.15
C VAL A 20 38.12 1.56 -14.96
N GLY A 21 37.83 2.27 -16.06
CA GLY A 21 37.47 3.69 -16.08
C GLY A 21 36.34 4.04 -15.13
N MET A 22 35.20 3.39 -15.31
CA MET A 22 33.98 3.71 -14.57
C MET A 22 34.03 3.26 -13.10
N ASN A 23 34.64 2.11 -12.82
CA ASN A 23 34.63 1.55 -11.46
C ASN A 23 35.68 2.15 -10.55
N PHE A 24 36.85 2.52 -11.07
CA PHE A 24 38.01 2.87 -10.25
C PHE A 24 38.50 4.30 -10.48
N TYR A 25 38.58 4.74 -11.73
CA TYR A 25 39.06 6.09 -12.02
C TYR A 25 37.99 7.16 -11.78
N GLN A 26 36.74 6.91 -12.16
CA GLN A 26 35.67 7.88 -11.99
C GLN A 26 35.42 8.25 -10.51
N PRO A 27 35.33 7.29 -9.56
CA PRO A 27 35.21 7.65 -8.14
C PRO A 27 36.41 8.46 -7.63
N MET A 28 37.61 8.20 -8.13
CA MET A 28 38.80 8.97 -7.75
C MET A 28 38.73 10.41 -8.26
N VAL A 29 38.24 10.61 -9.48
CA VAL A 29 37.97 11.95 -10.02
C VAL A 29 36.94 12.66 -9.15
N ASP A 30 35.84 11.99 -8.81
CA ASP A 30 34.78 12.54 -7.96
C ASP A 30 35.32 12.90 -6.57
N PHE A 31 36.18 12.05 -5.99
CA PHE A 31 36.87 12.31 -4.72
C PHE A 31 37.78 13.54 -4.78
N ILE A 32 38.56 13.71 -5.86
CA ILE A 32 39.42 14.88 -6.04
C ILE A 32 38.55 16.14 -6.15
N ASP A 33 37.46 16.07 -6.93
CA ASP A 33 36.45 17.11 -7.02
C ASP A 33 35.94 17.48 -5.62
N GLU A 34 35.43 16.52 -4.85
CA GLU A 34 34.87 16.78 -3.52
C GLU A 34 35.90 17.34 -2.53
N LYS A 35 37.14 16.83 -2.57
CA LYS A 35 38.26 17.32 -1.76
C LYS A 35 38.62 18.76 -2.10
N THR A 36 38.64 19.14 -3.38
CA THR A 36 38.90 20.54 -3.81
C THR A 36 37.80 21.50 -3.36
N HIS A 37 36.56 21.01 -3.22
CA HIS A 37 35.44 21.78 -2.67
C HIS A 37 35.41 21.78 -1.12
N GLY A 38 36.41 21.20 -0.46
CA GLY A 38 36.55 21.19 0.99
C GLY A 38 35.67 20.16 1.72
N GLN A 39 35.11 19.18 1.00
CA GLN A 39 34.35 18.10 1.63
C GLN A 39 35.29 17.00 2.12
N HIS A 40 35.03 16.48 3.32
CA HIS A 40 35.79 15.38 3.89
C HIS A 40 35.19 14.05 3.46
N VAL A 41 35.68 13.52 2.34
CA VAL A 41 35.23 12.25 1.77
C VAL A 41 36.29 11.18 1.96
N SER A 42 35.90 9.93 2.08
CA SER A 42 36.84 8.80 2.15
C SER A 42 37.49 8.55 0.79
N VAL A 43 38.79 8.27 0.79
CA VAL A 43 39.52 7.91 -0.43
C VAL A 43 38.91 6.62 -1.01
N PRO A 44 38.46 6.60 -2.28
CA PRO A 44 37.95 5.40 -2.91
C PRO A 44 39.06 4.39 -3.16
N HIS A 45 38.75 3.10 -3.05
CA HIS A 45 39.73 2.02 -3.23
C HIS A 45 40.12 1.86 -4.70
N LEU A 46 41.42 1.81 -4.97
CA LEU A 46 41.97 1.53 -6.30
C LEU A 46 42.60 0.14 -6.26
N PRO A 47 42.08 -0.85 -7.00
CA PRO A 47 42.56 -2.21 -6.92
C PRO A 47 43.97 -2.34 -7.50
N TRP A 48 44.78 -3.15 -6.84
CA TRP A 48 46.07 -3.58 -7.37
C TRP A 48 45.89 -4.56 -8.53
N THR A 49 46.92 -4.76 -9.33
CA THR A 49 46.89 -5.72 -10.46
C THR A 49 46.50 -7.13 -10.04
N GLU A 50 46.85 -7.53 -8.82
CA GLU A 50 46.51 -8.83 -8.24
C GLU A 50 45.03 -8.90 -7.82
N GLU A 51 44.45 -7.78 -7.40
CA GLU A 51 43.07 -7.68 -6.94
C GLU A 51 42.06 -7.64 -8.11
N LEU A 52 42.49 -7.17 -9.28
CA LEU A 52 41.67 -7.16 -10.51
C LEU A 52 41.25 -8.56 -10.98
N GLY A 53 41.88 -9.63 -10.47
CA GLY A 53 41.47 -11.01 -10.70
C GLY A 53 40.33 -11.48 -9.81
N LEU A 54 39.94 -10.69 -8.80
CA LEU A 54 38.83 -11.02 -7.89
C LEU A 54 37.49 -10.57 -8.49
N ASP A 55 36.44 -11.38 -8.32
CA ASP A 55 35.09 -11.07 -8.85
C ASP A 55 34.54 -9.74 -8.32
N GLN A 56 34.94 -9.33 -7.10
CA GLN A 56 34.56 -8.05 -6.50
C GLN A 56 35.13 -6.83 -7.23
N PHE A 57 36.25 -6.98 -7.93
CA PHE A 57 36.92 -5.91 -8.67
C PHE A 57 36.96 -6.20 -10.18
N ASP A 58 36.10 -7.10 -10.66
CA ASP A 58 36.00 -7.41 -12.09
C ASP A 58 35.53 -6.15 -12.85
N PRO A 59 36.37 -5.56 -13.71
CA PRO A 59 36.00 -4.37 -14.46
C PRO A 59 34.89 -4.66 -15.47
N THR A 60 34.62 -5.91 -15.86
CA THR A 60 33.52 -6.19 -16.79
C THR A 60 32.14 -5.95 -16.16
N ARG A 61 32.04 -5.93 -14.82
CA ARG A 61 30.84 -5.57 -14.08
C ARG A 61 30.91 -4.10 -13.66
N ILE A 62 30.15 -3.25 -14.35
CA ILE A 62 30.14 -1.81 -14.07
C ILE A 62 29.29 -1.53 -12.83
N SER A 63 29.90 -0.92 -11.81
CA SER A 63 29.18 -0.41 -10.64
C SER A 63 28.29 0.76 -11.08
N SER A 64 26.99 0.61 -10.84
CA SER A 64 26.03 1.69 -11.11
C SER A 64 26.07 2.69 -9.97
N TYR A 65 25.96 3.98 -10.28
CA TYR A 65 25.80 5.03 -9.29
C TYR A 65 24.56 4.79 -8.41
N SER A 66 24.67 5.16 -7.13
CA SER A 66 23.53 5.23 -6.22
C SER A 66 22.46 6.19 -6.76
N GLU A 67 21.18 5.94 -6.46
CA GLU A 67 20.09 6.86 -6.83
C GLU A 67 20.33 8.28 -6.29
N GLN A 68 20.96 8.40 -5.11
CA GLN A 68 21.30 9.68 -4.52
C GLN A 68 22.40 10.41 -5.30
N ASP A 69 23.43 9.68 -5.74
CA ASP A 69 24.54 10.27 -6.49
C ASP A 69 24.11 10.60 -7.92
N LEU A 70 23.27 9.75 -8.54
CA LEU A 70 22.61 10.08 -9.81
C LEU A 70 21.79 11.37 -9.69
N ALA A 71 21.04 11.56 -8.61
CA ALA A 71 20.29 12.79 -8.38
C ALA A 71 21.22 14.00 -8.23
N LYS A 72 22.29 13.91 -7.43
CA LYS A 72 23.27 14.99 -7.27
C LYS A 72 23.96 15.37 -8.58
N VAL A 73 24.45 14.37 -9.33
CA VAL A 73 25.15 14.58 -10.60
C VAL A 73 24.18 15.15 -11.64
N SER A 74 22.96 14.64 -11.72
CA SER A 74 21.95 15.18 -12.65
C SER A 74 21.53 16.61 -12.30
N GLU A 75 21.37 16.96 -11.01
CA GLU A 75 21.11 18.35 -10.62
C GLU A 75 22.30 19.28 -10.91
N ARG A 76 23.54 18.83 -10.64
CA ARG A 76 24.76 19.60 -10.91
C ARG A 76 24.92 19.85 -12.42
N THR A 77 24.72 18.83 -13.24
CA THR A 77 24.80 18.91 -14.71
C THR A 77 23.70 19.80 -15.28
N GLU A 78 22.45 19.66 -14.82
CA GLU A 78 21.34 20.53 -15.22
C GLU A 78 21.62 22.00 -14.88
N ARG A 79 22.06 22.27 -13.64
CA ARG A 79 22.41 23.63 -13.20
C ARG A 79 23.55 24.21 -14.04
N ASN A 80 24.61 23.43 -14.27
CA ASN A 80 25.75 23.86 -15.07
C ASN A 80 25.35 24.13 -16.53
N ALA A 81 24.53 23.27 -17.14
CA ALA A 81 24.02 23.48 -18.49
C ALA A 81 23.19 24.78 -18.57
N LYS A 82 22.30 25.02 -17.61
CA LYS A 82 21.52 26.29 -17.52
C LYS A 82 22.41 27.51 -17.35
N LEU A 83 23.44 27.43 -16.50
CA LEU A 83 24.39 28.52 -16.32
C LEU A 83 25.18 28.81 -17.59
N ARG A 84 25.61 27.77 -18.32
CA ARG A 84 26.30 27.93 -19.62
C ARG A 84 25.39 28.57 -20.67
N MET A 85 24.12 28.14 -20.75
CA MET A 85 23.12 28.75 -21.62
C MET A 85 22.88 30.23 -21.26
N ALA A 86 22.79 30.57 -19.97
CA ALA A 86 22.60 31.94 -19.51
C ALA A 86 23.81 32.86 -19.75
N ARG A 87 25.03 32.32 -19.71
CA ARG A 87 26.29 33.04 -19.98
C ARG A 87 26.56 33.26 -21.49
N GLY A 88 25.57 33.03 -22.35
CA GLY A 88 25.69 33.28 -23.79
C GLY A 88 26.56 32.26 -24.54
N HIS A 89 26.99 31.16 -23.90
CA HIS A 89 27.60 30.05 -24.63
C HIS A 89 26.48 29.35 -25.39
N HIS A 90 26.37 29.63 -26.69
CA HIS A 90 25.41 29.07 -27.64
C HIS A 90 24.10 28.58 -26.97
N ALA A 91 23.27 29.52 -26.52
CA ALA A 91 21.93 29.20 -25.99
C ALA A 91 21.06 28.43 -27.03
N SER A 92 21.49 28.41 -28.29
CA SER A 92 20.95 27.62 -29.41
C SER A 92 21.59 26.24 -29.59
N SER A 93 22.60 25.87 -28.81
CA SER A 93 23.29 24.59 -28.94
C SER A 93 22.36 23.45 -28.52
N SER A 94 21.91 22.68 -29.50
CA SER A 94 21.11 21.46 -29.30
C SER A 94 21.73 20.53 -28.26
N PHE A 95 23.06 20.54 -28.15
CA PHE A 95 23.80 19.76 -27.17
C PHE A 95 23.49 20.20 -25.72
N LEU A 96 23.62 21.48 -25.37
CA LEU A 96 23.38 21.97 -24.00
C LEU A 96 21.91 21.81 -23.59
N LEU A 97 20.99 22.00 -24.56
CA LEU A 97 19.57 21.74 -24.34
C LEU A 97 19.34 20.25 -24.05
N SER A 98 19.91 19.36 -24.87
CA SER A 98 19.77 17.91 -24.68
C SER A 98 20.40 17.42 -23.39
N GLU A 99 21.53 18.02 -22.97
CA GLU A 99 22.20 17.75 -21.70
C GLU A 99 21.28 18.13 -20.53
N SER A 100 20.76 19.37 -20.51
CA SER A 100 19.85 19.84 -19.47
C SER A 100 18.55 19.01 -19.42
N VAL A 101 17.96 18.69 -20.58
CA VAL A 101 16.72 17.90 -20.64
C VAL A 101 16.96 16.47 -20.18
N SER A 102 18.09 15.86 -20.55
CA SER A 102 18.43 14.50 -20.14
C SER A 102 18.67 14.43 -18.63
N ALA A 103 19.39 15.39 -18.08
CA ALA A 103 19.62 15.52 -16.64
C ALA A 103 18.30 15.72 -15.88
N ALA A 104 17.42 16.61 -16.34
CA ALA A 104 16.11 16.84 -15.74
C ALA A 104 15.18 15.60 -15.80
N ARG A 105 15.28 14.78 -16.85
CA ARG A 105 14.55 13.52 -16.94
C ARG A 105 15.01 12.51 -15.89
N ILE A 106 16.30 12.48 -15.59
CA ILE A 106 16.87 11.59 -14.57
C ILE A 106 16.41 12.02 -13.18
N THR A 107 16.50 13.31 -12.84
CA THR A 107 16.03 13.84 -11.54
C THR A 107 14.55 13.55 -11.32
N THR A 108 13.71 13.84 -12.32
CA THR A 108 12.26 13.58 -12.24
C THR A 108 11.93 12.10 -12.09
N LYS A 109 12.62 11.22 -12.81
CA LYS A 109 12.45 9.76 -12.67
C LYS A 109 12.81 9.29 -11.26
N ILE A 110 13.94 9.73 -10.73
CA ILE A 110 14.38 9.37 -9.37
C ILE A 110 13.35 9.85 -8.34
N GLN A 111 12.86 11.10 -8.45
CA GLN A 111 11.83 11.64 -7.57
C GLN A 111 10.50 10.88 -7.64
N GLN A 112 10.12 10.37 -8.81
CA GLN A 112 8.93 9.53 -8.94
C GLN A 112 9.10 8.19 -8.24
N GLU A 113 10.26 7.56 -8.40
CA GLU A 113 10.57 6.28 -7.75
C GLU A 113 10.67 6.42 -6.22
N THR A 114 11.30 7.48 -5.71
CA THR A 114 11.34 7.74 -4.26
C THR A 114 9.95 7.94 -3.68
N ARG A 115 9.09 8.72 -4.35
CA ARG A 115 7.67 8.89 -3.93
C ARG A 115 6.90 7.57 -3.91
N LYS A 116 7.16 6.66 -4.85
CA LYS A 116 6.53 5.32 -4.84
C LYS A 116 7.04 4.49 -3.67
N LYS A 117 8.35 4.48 -3.42
CA LYS A 117 8.97 3.79 -2.27
C LYS A 117 8.39 4.31 -0.96
N ASP A 118 8.27 5.63 -0.79
CA ASP A 118 7.71 6.23 0.42
C ASP A 118 6.23 5.86 0.64
N LYS A 119 5.44 5.80 -0.43
CA LYS A 119 4.05 5.33 -0.36
C LYS A 119 3.98 3.87 0.09
N LEU A 120 4.82 3.00 -0.49
CA LEU A 120 4.91 1.60 -0.11
C LEU A 120 5.32 1.43 1.35
N VAL A 121 6.31 2.20 1.82
CA VAL A 121 6.74 2.17 3.23
C VAL A 121 5.60 2.59 4.16
N LYS A 122 4.83 3.63 3.80
CA LYS A 122 3.64 4.05 4.56
C LYS A 122 2.57 2.97 4.59
N GLU A 123 2.31 2.30 3.48
CA GLU A 123 1.36 1.19 3.40
C GLU A 123 1.82 0.00 4.24
N ILE A 124 3.10 -0.37 4.16
CA ILE A 124 3.70 -1.42 4.99
C ILE A 124 3.56 -1.07 6.48
N ASN A 125 3.85 0.17 6.87
CA ASN A 125 3.74 0.59 8.26
C ASN A 125 2.28 0.61 8.74
N LYS A 126 1.34 1.01 7.88
CA LYS A 126 -0.10 0.94 8.16
C LYS A 126 -0.60 -0.50 8.28
N LEU A 127 -0.06 -1.40 7.45
CA LEU A 127 -0.36 -2.83 7.54
C LEU A 127 0.20 -3.42 8.83
N LYS A 128 1.45 -3.08 9.18
CA LYS A 128 2.09 -3.50 10.44
C LYS A 128 1.34 -2.99 11.67
N SER A 129 0.86 -1.74 11.65
CA SER A 129 0.07 -1.22 12.77
C SER A 129 -1.26 -1.96 12.89
N ARG A 130 -1.96 -2.19 11.78
CA ARG A 130 -3.19 -3.01 11.76
C ARG A 130 -2.95 -4.43 12.24
N MET A 131 -1.89 -5.09 11.77
CA MET A 131 -1.53 -6.43 12.25
C MET A 131 -1.19 -6.45 13.74
N LYS A 132 -0.61 -5.37 14.28
CA LYS A 132 -0.34 -5.23 15.71
C LYS A 132 -1.64 -5.01 16.51
N ASP A 133 -2.58 -4.28 15.93
CA ASP A 133 -3.89 -4.01 16.56
C ASP A 133 -4.84 -5.21 16.42
N ASP A 134 -4.71 -6.02 15.36
CA ASP A 134 -5.49 -7.25 15.10
C ASP A 134 -4.96 -8.46 15.90
N ILE A 135 -3.70 -8.42 16.36
CA ILE A 135 -3.20 -9.31 17.42
C ILE A 135 -3.57 -8.62 18.74
N GLU A 136 -4.83 -8.74 19.14
CA GLU A 136 -5.29 -8.35 20.47
C GLU A 136 -4.67 -9.34 21.47
N TYR A 137 -3.37 -9.18 21.76
CA TYR A 137 -2.66 -9.98 22.74
C TYR A 137 -3.25 -9.68 24.11
N ASN A 138 -4.14 -10.55 24.57
CA ASN A 138 -4.72 -10.48 25.89
C ASN A 138 -3.84 -11.30 26.86
N PRO A 139 -2.98 -10.65 27.66
CA PRO A 139 -2.07 -11.36 28.57
C PRO A 139 -2.81 -12.16 29.65
N ASP A 140 -4.08 -11.87 29.89
CA ASP A 140 -4.87 -12.58 30.89
C ASP A 140 -5.50 -13.86 30.32
N GLU A 141 -5.80 -13.92 29.02
CA GLU A 141 -6.17 -15.16 28.33
C GLU A 141 -5.01 -16.14 28.28
N ASP A 142 -3.80 -15.66 28.01
CA ASP A 142 -2.58 -16.49 28.00
C ASP A 142 -2.32 -17.10 29.39
N LYS A 143 -2.45 -16.31 30.46
CA LYS A 143 -2.35 -16.81 31.84
C LYS A 143 -3.45 -17.81 32.19
N GLN A 144 -4.65 -17.64 31.64
CA GLN A 144 -5.77 -18.56 31.83
C GLN A 144 -5.47 -19.91 31.15
N ILE A 145 -5.00 -19.88 29.91
CA ILE A 145 -4.59 -21.05 29.13
C ILE A 145 -3.43 -21.78 29.83
N GLU A 146 -2.42 -21.06 30.32
CA GLU A 146 -1.32 -21.66 31.08
C GLU A 146 -1.79 -22.35 32.37
N ARG A 147 -2.75 -21.76 33.09
CA ARG A 147 -3.33 -22.38 34.29
C ARG A 147 -4.09 -23.65 33.94
N GLU A 148 -4.88 -23.62 32.87
CA GLU A 148 -5.64 -24.77 32.38
C GLU A 148 -4.70 -25.90 31.94
N LEU A 149 -3.68 -25.61 31.14
CA LEU A 149 -2.66 -26.58 30.73
C LEU A 149 -1.92 -27.18 31.92
N ARG A 150 -1.54 -26.37 32.92
CA ARG A 150 -0.93 -26.87 34.16
C ARG A 150 -1.89 -27.75 34.97
N ALA A 151 -3.17 -27.43 35.00
CA ALA A 151 -4.17 -28.24 35.67
C ALA A 151 -4.36 -29.59 34.97
N GLU A 152 -4.45 -29.60 33.65
CA GLU A 152 -4.54 -30.83 32.84
C GLU A 152 -3.27 -31.68 32.97
N GLN A 153 -2.09 -31.07 32.92
CA GLN A 153 -0.82 -31.77 33.08
C GLN A 153 -0.69 -32.46 34.45
N ARG A 154 -1.21 -31.84 35.52
CA ARG A 154 -1.29 -32.47 36.86
C ARG A 154 -2.16 -33.71 36.86
N PHE A 155 -3.27 -33.69 36.11
CA PHE A 155 -4.21 -34.82 35.99
C PHE A 155 -3.69 -35.97 35.11
N LEU A 156 -2.73 -35.70 34.22
CA LEU A 156 -2.10 -36.70 33.35
C LEU A 156 -0.86 -37.34 34.00
N ARG A 157 -0.23 -36.65 34.96
CA ARG A 157 0.96 -37.14 35.68
C ARG A 157 0.61 -38.39 36.49
N GLY A 158 1.33 -39.49 36.24
CA GLY A 158 1.15 -40.77 36.94
C GLY A 158 0.13 -41.73 36.32
N LYS A 159 -0.50 -41.35 35.19
CA LYS A 159 -1.35 -42.26 34.39
C LYS A 159 -0.50 -43.04 33.39
N SER A 160 -0.95 -44.25 33.04
CA SER A 160 -0.36 -45.03 31.95
C SER A 160 -0.63 -44.38 30.59
N SER A 161 0.17 -44.71 29.58
CA SER A 161 0.00 -44.20 28.21
C SER A 161 -1.42 -44.43 27.66
N GLY A 162 -2.00 -45.61 27.94
CA GLY A 162 -3.39 -45.93 27.58
C GLY A 162 -4.42 -45.07 28.32
N GLY A 163 -4.20 -44.78 29.60
CA GLY A 163 -5.08 -43.91 30.38
C GLY A 163 -5.04 -42.45 29.92
N ILE A 164 -3.87 -41.97 29.54
CA ILE A 164 -3.69 -40.63 28.94
C ILE A 164 -4.42 -40.56 27.59
N ALA A 165 -4.26 -41.56 26.73
CA ALA A 165 -4.91 -41.61 25.42
C ALA A 165 -6.45 -41.64 25.54
N ALA A 166 -7.00 -42.46 26.43
CA ALA A 166 -8.44 -42.52 26.67
C ALA A 166 -8.99 -41.17 27.16
N GLN A 167 -8.26 -40.48 28.04
CA GLN A 167 -8.66 -39.17 28.55
C GLN A 167 -8.61 -38.08 27.47
N LEU A 168 -7.57 -38.05 26.63
CA LEU A 168 -7.46 -37.12 25.51
C LEU A 168 -8.56 -37.35 24.46
N LEU A 169 -8.91 -38.61 24.19
CA LEU A 169 -10.04 -38.93 23.32
C LEU A 169 -11.38 -38.45 23.90
N LEU A 170 -11.55 -38.56 25.22
CA LEU A 170 -12.78 -38.15 25.89
C LEU A 170 -12.89 -36.61 25.98
N SER A 171 -11.79 -35.91 26.26
CA SER A 171 -11.76 -34.44 26.21
C SER A 171 -11.98 -33.91 24.80
N SER A 172 -11.39 -34.55 23.79
CA SER A 172 -11.62 -34.22 22.37
C SER A 172 -13.08 -34.37 21.97
N ARG A 173 -13.73 -35.50 22.32
CA ARG A 173 -15.17 -35.72 22.05
C ARG A 173 -16.04 -34.66 22.72
N LYS A 174 -15.75 -34.31 23.97
CA LYS A 174 -16.47 -33.27 24.71
C LYS A 174 -16.29 -31.87 24.10
N ALA A 175 -15.09 -31.55 23.63
CA ALA A 175 -14.82 -30.28 22.95
C ALA A 175 -15.57 -30.16 21.61
N ILE A 176 -15.67 -31.25 20.85
CA ILE A 176 -16.46 -31.32 19.61
C ILE A 176 -17.94 -31.09 19.90
N GLU A 177 -18.48 -31.74 20.93
CA GLU A 177 -19.88 -31.58 21.35
C GLU A 177 -20.20 -30.13 21.77
N GLN A 178 -19.30 -29.49 22.54
CA GLN A 178 -19.44 -28.08 22.92
C GLN A 178 -19.32 -27.10 21.75
N GLY A 179 -18.54 -27.44 20.72
CA GLY A 179 -18.42 -26.65 19.50
C GLY A 179 -19.73 -26.63 18.70
N LEU A 180 -20.37 -27.80 18.56
CA LEU A 180 -21.65 -27.95 17.87
C LEU A 180 -22.77 -27.14 18.53
N GLU A 181 -22.85 -27.14 19.87
CA GLU A 181 -23.84 -26.36 20.62
C GLU A 181 -23.70 -24.84 20.37
N LYS A 182 -22.47 -24.32 20.30
CA LYS A 182 -22.23 -22.88 20.04
C LYS A 182 -22.65 -22.46 18.62
N GLU A 183 -22.41 -23.32 17.62
CA GLU A 183 -22.84 -23.06 16.24
C GLU A 183 -24.37 -23.06 16.11
N HIS A 184 -25.06 -23.98 16.79
CA HIS A 184 -26.53 -24.04 16.81
C HIS A 184 -27.17 -22.78 17.42
N VAL A 185 -26.61 -22.23 18.50
CA VAL A 185 -27.10 -21.00 19.14
C VAL A 185 -26.89 -19.77 18.23
N SER A 186 -25.75 -19.69 17.54
CA SER A 186 -25.45 -18.61 16.59
C SER A 186 -26.41 -18.60 15.40
N ALA A 187 -26.65 -19.77 14.79
CA ALA A 187 -27.60 -19.93 13.69
C ALA A 187 -29.05 -19.58 14.07
N ALA A 188 -29.48 -19.94 15.29
CA ALA A 188 -30.81 -19.61 15.80
C ALA A 188 -31.01 -18.10 16.04
N SER A 189 -29.95 -17.39 16.46
CA SER A 189 -29.99 -15.93 16.66
C SER A 189 -30.12 -15.17 15.33
N ALA A 190 -29.37 -15.58 14.30
CA ALA A 190 -29.41 -15.00 12.97
C ALA A 190 -30.79 -15.18 12.30
N GLY A 191 -31.40 -16.38 12.43
CA GLY A 191 -32.74 -16.64 11.91
C GLY A 191 -33.83 -15.74 12.53
N ARG A 192 -33.69 -15.41 13.82
CA ARG A 192 -34.67 -14.58 14.55
C ARG A 192 -34.60 -13.10 14.14
N VAL A 193 -33.41 -12.59 13.83
CA VAL A 193 -33.21 -11.20 13.33
C VAL A 193 -33.80 -11.04 11.93
N ILE A 194 -33.61 -12.02 11.05
CA ILE A 194 -34.16 -12.01 9.68
C ILE A 194 -35.70 -12.02 9.71
N GLN A 195 -36.32 -12.82 10.58
CA GLN A 195 -37.78 -12.86 10.73
C GLN A 195 -38.38 -11.54 11.24
N LEU A 196 -37.72 -10.89 12.20
CA LEU A 196 -38.18 -9.59 12.72
C LEU A 196 -38.07 -8.49 11.65
N HIS A 197 -36.98 -8.50 10.86
CA HIS A 197 -36.81 -7.55 9.76
C HIS A 197 -37.87 -7.73 8.66
N SER A 198 -38.18 -8.97 8.28
CA SER A 198 -39.24 -9.26 7.30
C SER A 198 -40.59 -8.74 7.76
N LYS A 199 -40.98 -8.99 9.02
CA LYS A 199 -42.24 -8.47 9.58
C LYS A 199 -42.31 -6.94 9.57
N PHE A 200 -41.19 -6.28 9.91
CA PHE A 200 -41.13 -4.82 9.88
C PHE A 200 -41.27 -4.26 8.45
N MET A 201 -40.68 -4.91 7.46
CA MET A 201 -40.83 -4.53 6.06
C MET A 201 -42.26 -4.74 5.55
N ASP A 202 -42.92 -5.82 5.96
CA ASP A 202 -44.32 -6.09 5.61
C ASP A 202 -45.25 -5.02 6.21
N GLU A 203 -45.09 -4.67 7.50
CA GLU A 203 -45.85 -3.58 8.14
C GLU A 203 -45.62 -2.21 7.49
N ARG A 204 -44.41 -1.95 7.01
CA ARG A 204 -44.12 -0.71 6.29
C ARG A 204 -44.84 -0.68 4.93
N ASN A 205 -44.81 -1.79 4.20
CA ASN A 205 -45.45 -1.90 2.89
C ASN A 205 -46.98 -1.78 2.99
N THR A 206 -47.60 -2.38 4.01
CA THR A 206 -49.05 -2.24 4.25
C THR A 206 -49.44 -0.81 4.55
N ARG A 207 -48.67 -0.09 5.39
CA ARG A 207 -48.91 1.34 5.65
C ARG A 207 -48.80 2.21 4.40
N GLN A 208 -47.82 1.94 3.53
CA GLN A 208 -47.69 2.66 2.27
C GLN A 208 -48.86 2.41 1.32
N LEU A 209 -49.32 1.16 1.23
CA LEU A 209 -50.53 0.79 0.51
C LEU A 209 -51.77 1.50 1.06
N GLU A 210 -51.96 1.50 2.38
CA GLU A 210 -53.07 2.23 3.00
C GLU A 210 -53.04 3.73 2.72
N GLN A 211 -51.87 4.35 2.74
CA GLN A 211 -51.72 5.77 2.41
C GLN A 211 -52.04 6.05 0.95
N ALA A 212 -51.63 5.16 0.03
CA ALA A 212 -51.95 5.27 -1.38
C ALA A 212 -53.46 5.21 -1.66
N PHE A 213 -54.21 4.44 -0.87
CA PHE A 213 -55.69 4.41 -0.98
C PHE A 213 -56.38 5.59 -0.28
N LYS A 214 -55.85 6.06 0.86
CA LYS A 214 -56.46 7.15 1.64
C LYS A 214 -56.30 8.52 0.98
N GLN A 215 -55.13 8.81 0.40
CA GLN A 215 -54.85 10.14 -0.18
C GLN A 215 -55.83 10.57 -1.30
N PRO A 216 -56.17 9.71 -2.29
CA PRO A 216 -57.14 10.07 -3.32
C PRO A 216 -58.55 10.27 -2.76
N LEU A 217 -58.94 9.48 -1.75
CA LEU A 217 -60.24 9.60 -1.09
C LEU A 217 -60.34 10.90 -0.30
N ASP A 218 -59.28 11.26 0.43
CA ASP A 218 -59.22 12.53 1.15
C ASP A 218 -59.25 13.72 0.18
N SER A 219 -58.51 13.65 -0.94
CA SER A 219 -58.54 14.66 -2.01
C SER A 219 -59.94 14.82 -2.60
N LEU A 220 -60.60 13.72 -2.97
CA LEU A 220 -61.96 13.72 -3.50
C LEU A 220 -62.95 14.30 -2.48
N SER A 221 -62.79 13.98 -1.19
CA SER A 221 -63.65 14.51 -0.14
C SER A 221 -63.52 16.03 0.02
N GLN A 222 -62.30 16.56 -0.13
CA GLN A 222 -62.04 18.00 -0.09
C GLN A 222 -62.60 18.71 -1.33
N GLU A 223 -62.47 18.10 -2.51
CA GLU A 223 -63.03 18.61 -3.76
C GLU A 223 -64.56 18.68 -3.72
N LEU A 224 -65.24 17.62 -3.24
CA LEU A 224 -66.69 17.60 -3.10
C LEU A 224 -67.18 18.67 -2.11
N ARG A 225 -66.53 18.81 -0.95
CA ARG A 225 -66.85 19.90 0.00
C ARG A 225 -66.63 21.30 -0.61
N GLY A 226 -65.62 21.44 -1.46
CA GLY A 226 -65.35 22.68 -2.19
C GLY A 226 -66.32 22.94 -3.34
N PHE A 227 -66.91 21.89 -3.93
CA PHE A 227 -67.94 21.98 -4.95
C PHE A 227 -69.26 22.49 -4.37
N ASP A 228 -69.71 21.95 -3.24
CA ASP A 228 -70.92 22.42 -2.53
C ASP A 228 -70.85 23.91 -2.18
N ARG A 229 -69.67 24.38 -1.76
CA ARG A 229 -69.45 25.82 -1.50
C ARG A 229 -69.54 26.65 -2.77
N ARG A 230 -69.01 26.15 -3.90
CA ARG A 230 -69.05 26.89 -5.18
C ARG A 230 -70.44 26.90 -5.81
N THR A 231 -71.18 25.80 -5.76
CA THR A 231 -72.56 25.74 -6.28
C THR A 231 -73.53 26.58 -5.46
N THR A 232 -73.38 26.62 -4.13
CA THR A 232 -74.17 27.52 -3.28
C THR A 232 -73.94 28.99 -3.62
N HIS A 233 -72.71 29.42 -3.89
CA HIS A 233 -72.44 30.79 -4.36
C HIS A 233 -73.07 31.10 -5.72
N ILE A 234 -72.99 30.18 -6.70
CA ILE A 234 -73.60 30.38 -8.02
C ILE A 234 -75.14 30.46 -7.95
N LEU A 235 -75.77 29.66 -7.09
CA LEU A 235 -77.23 29.68 -6.90
C LEU A 235 -77.73 30.92 -6.15
N ILE A 236 -76.90 31.51 -5.29
CA ILE A 236 -77.23 32.75 -4.56
C ILE A 236 -77.07 33.97 -5.49
N ASP A 237 -76.07 33.99 -6.38
CA ASP A 237 -75.84 35.10 -7.32
C ASP A 237 -76.88 35.19 -8.47
N GLN A 238 -77.68 34.13 -8.69
CA GLN A 238 -78.72 34.09 -9.73
C GLN A 238 -80.13 34.47 -9.23
N ARG A 239 -80.26 35.06 -8.03
CA ARG A 239 -81.52 35.62 -7.49
C ARG A 239 -81.43 37.13 -7.35
#